data_AF-A0A952UV81-F1
#
_entry.id   AF-A0A952UV81-F1
#
_cell.length_a   1.000
_cell.length_b   1.000
_cell.length_c   1.000
_cell.angle_alpha   90.00
_cell.angle_beta   90.00
_cell.angle_gamma   90.00
#
_symmetry.space_group_name_H-M   'P 1'
#
loop_
_entity.id
_entity.type
_entity.pdbx_description
1 polymer ?
#
loop_
_entity_poly.entity_id
_entity_poly.type
_entity_poly.pdbx_seq_one_letter_code
_entity_poly.pdbx_strand_id
1 'polypeptide(L)'
;MSDAPPLSLRTSDYSLELVKLLLQVVWADHEVSAEEASRLRDFAREQGLGEAQLTELDGYLQGSAPLPPPNLGMLRAHRVEVMKSVRALLVQLGVGADEDDILSELSALLG
;
A
#
# COMPACT_ATOMS: atom_id res chain seq x y z
N MET A 1 -15.92 13.72 10.49
CA MET A 1 -16.70 12.69 9.79
C MET A 1 -15.70 11.67 9.28
N SER A 2 -15.71 10.46 9.84
CA SER A 2 -14.76 9.40 9.49
C SER A 2 -15.32 8.70 8.24
N ASP A 3 -14.76 9.03 7.08
CA ASP A 3 -15.10 8.40 5.80
C ASP A 3 -14.26 7.12 5.67
N ALA A 4 -14.59 6.13 6.52
CA ALA A 4 -14.00 4.81 6.40
C ALA A 4 -14.50 4.20 5.07
N PRO A 5 -13.60 3.63 4.24
CA PRO A 5 -13.99 3.08 2.94
C PRO A 5 -15.07 2.00 3.11
N PRO A 6 -16.00 1.87 2.15
CA PRO A 6 -17.12 0.94 2.24
C PRO A 6 -16.60 -0.49 2.50
N LEU A 7 -17.25 -1.17 3.46
CA LEU A 7 -16.88 -2.51 3.95
C LEU A 7 -16.77 -3.58 2.85
N SER A 8 -17.34 -3.34 1.67
CA SER A 8 -17.39 -4.30 0.55
C SER A 8 -16.05 -4.53 -0.17
N LEU A 9 -14.99 -3.74 0.12
CA LEU A 9 -13.69 -3.85 -0.56
C LEU A 9 -12.55 -4.33 0.34
N ARG A 10 -12.83 -4.65 1.61
CA ARG A 10 -11.85 -5.19 2.56
C ARG A 10 -11.62 -6.69 2.36
N THR A 11 -11.56 -7.14 1.11
CA THR A 11 -11.07 -8.49 0.85
C THR A 11 -9.57 -8.48 1.06
N SER A 12 -9.07 -9.51 1.75
CA SER A 12 -7.65 -9.72 1.99
C SER A 12 -6.81 -9.58 0.70
N ASP A 13 -7.36 -9.94 -0.46
CA ASP A 13 -6.70 -9.81 -1.75
C ASP A 13 -6.53 -8.34 -2.18
N TYR A 14 -7.58 -7.50 -2.10
CA TYR A 14 -7.48 -6.08 -2.44
C TYR A 14 -6.44 -5.38 -1.58
N SER A 15 -6.48 -5.62 -0.27
CA SER A 15 -5.56 -4.99 0.66
C SER A 15 -4.11 -5.41 0.38
N LEU A 16 -3.88 -6.66 -0.01
CA LEU A 16 -2.57 -7.13 -0.44
C LEU A 16 -2.09 -6.44 -1.73
N GLU A 17 -2.95 -6.30 -2.74
CA GLU A 17 -2.60 -5.61 -3.98
C GLU A 17 -2.31 -4.12 -3.77
N LEU A 18 -3.06 -3.47 -2.86
CA LEU A 18 -2.80 -2.10 -2.45
C LEU A 18 -1.43 -1.97 -1.75
N VAL A 19 -1.10 -2.88 -0.83
CA VAL A 19 0.20 -2.87 -0.14
C VAL A 19 1.35 -3.11 -1.12
N LYS A 20 1.19 -3.98 -2.13
CA LYS A 20 2.19 -4.18 -3.19
C LYS A 20 2.42 -2.92 -4.00
N LEU A 21 1.35 -2.22 -4.39
CA LEU A 21 1.44 -0.95 -5.10
C LEU A 21 2.22 0.08 -4.28
N LEU A 22 1.90 0.19 -2.99
CA LEU A 22 2.53 1.15 -2.09
C LEU A 22 4.00 0.85 -1.86
N LEU A 23 4.33 -0.43 -1.67
CA LEU A 23 5.73 -0.86 -1.60
C LEU A 23 6.48 -0.52 -2.88
N GLN A 24 5.91 -0.72 -4.08
CA GLN A 24 6.62 -0.33 -5.30
C GLN A 24 6.95 1.16 -5.38
N VAL A 25 6.10 2.01 -4.80
CA VAL A 25 6.32 3.46 -4.81
C VAL A 25 7.30 3.90 -3.74
N VAL A 26 7.13 3.43 -2.50
CA VAL A 26 8.03 3.79 -1.39
C VAL A 26 9.42 3.19 -1.57
N TRP A 27 9.52 2.05 -2.25
CA TRP A 27 10.77 1.31 -2.44
C TRP A 27 11.51 1.69 -3.74
N ALA A 28 11.09 2.76 -4.43
CA ALA A 28 11.77 3.26 -5.61
C ALA A 28 13.26 3.58 -5.35
N ASP A 29 13.58 4.03 -4.13
CA ASP A 29 14.96 4.29 -3.66
C ASP A 29 15.67 3.06 -3.05
N HIS A 30 15.08 1.86 -3.17
CA HIS A 30 15.63 0.56 -2.76
C HIS A 30 15.91 0.35 -1.26
N GLU A 31 15.61 1.31 -0.40
CA GLU A 31 15.73 1.18 1.06
C GLU A 31 14.40 1.47 1.74
N VAL A 32 13.88 0.50 2.48
CA VAL A 32 12.79 0.69 3.45
C VAL A 32 13.40 0.56 4.83
N SER A 33 13.31 1.60 5.64
CA SER A 33 13.79 1.56 7.03
C SER A 33 12.95 0.59 7.86
N ALA A 34 13.52 0.09 8.97
CA ALA A 34 12.78 -0.76 9.91
C ALA A 34 11.53 -0.07 10.48
N GLU A 35 11.56 1.27 10.59
CA GLU A 35 10.42 2.06 11.07
C GLU A 35 9.31 2.13 10.02
N GLU A 36 9.63 2.36 8.75
CA GLU A 36 8.67 2.34 7.64
C GLU A 36 8.08 0.95 7.44
N ALA A 37 8.91 -0.10 7.54
CA ALA A 37 8.47 -1.49 7.50
C ALA A 37 7.45 -1.79 8.61
N SER A 38 7.70 -1.32 9.85
CA SER A 38 6.76 -1.48 10.96
C SER A 38 5.45 -0.74 10.71
N ARG A 39 5.50 0.52 10.26
CA ARG A 39 4.31 1.33 9.97
C ARG A 39 3.49 0.73 8.84
N LEU A 40 4.14 0.24 7.79
CA LEU A 40 3.49 -0.45 6.67
C LEU A 40 2.79 -1.73 7.15
N ARG A 41 3.42 -2.50 8.03
CA ARG A 41 2.82 -3.70 8.61
C ARG A 41 1.58 -3.37 9.44
N ASP A 42 1.64 -2.31 10.24
CA ASP A 42 0.50 -1.88 11.05
C ASP A 42 -0.66 -1.40 10.16
N PHE A 43 -0.37 -0.62 9.11
CA PHE A 43 -1.36 -0.25 8.11
C PHE A 43 -1.98 -1.49 7.43
N ALA A 44 -1.16 -2.44 6.99
CA ALA A 44 -1.63 -3.67 6.38
C ALA A 44 -2.61 -4.44 7.30
N ARG A 45 -2.30 -4.50 8.61
CA ARG A 45 -3.19 -5.09 9.61
C ARG A 45 -4.50 -4.31 9.75
N GLU A 46 -4.44 -2.97 9.75
CA GLU A 46 -5.64 -2.10 9.78
C GLU A 46 -6.52 -2.27 8.53
N GLN A 47 -5.91 -2.57 7.38
CA GLN A 47 -6.62 -2.89 6.13
C GLN A 47 -7.17 -4.33 6.07
N GLY A 48 -6.98 -5.13 7.13
CA GLY A 48 -7.55 -6.47 7.24
C GLY A 48 -6.72 -7.59 6.61
N LEU A 49 -5.41 -7.39 6.40
CA LEU A 49 -4.53 -8.50 6.02
C LEU A 49 -4.49 -9.54 7.14
N GLY A 50 -4.65 -10.80 6.75
CA GLY A 50 -4.49 -11.93 7.67
C GLY A 50 -3.02 -12.25 7.94
N GLU A 51 -2.74 -13.03 8.98
CA GLU A 51 -1.38 -13.40 9.41
C GLU A 51 -0.54 -14.04 8.30
N ALA A 52 -1.15 -14.84 7.41
CA ALA A 52 -0.44 -15.42 6.27
C ALA A 52 0.08 -14.34 5.30
N GLN A 53 -0.74 -13.32 5.02
CA GLN A 53 -0.37 -12.23 4.11
C GLN A 53 0.61 -11.25 4.77
N LEU A 54 0.49 -11.05 6.08
CA LEU A 54 1.49 -10.29 6.85
C LEU A 54 2.85 -11.00 6.85
N THR A 55 2.86 -12.34 6.89
CA THR A 55 4.09 -13.12 6.77
C THR A 55 4.72 -12.99 5.37
N GLU A 56 3.91 -13.00 4.31
CA GLU A 56 4.39 -12.72 2.96
C GLU A 56 4.96 -11.30 2.84
N LEU A 57 4.27 -10.32 3.42
CA LEU A 57 4.71 -8.92 3.47
C LEU A 57 6.09 -8.77 4.13
N ASP A 58 6.30 -9.44 5.27
CA ASP A 58 7.61 -9.47 5.94
C ASP A 58 8.70 -10.06 5.04
N GLY A 59 8.38 -11.12 4.29
CA GLY A 59 9.30 -11.74 3.35
C GLY A 59 9.74 -10.77 2.25
N TYR A 60 8.83 -9.93 1.76
CA TYR A 60 9.17 -8.85 0.83
C TYR A 60 10.06 -7.81 1.51
N LEU A 61 9.63 -7.25 2.64
CA LEU A 61 10.37 -6.21 3.38
C LEU A 61 11.80 -6.63 3.79
N GLN A 62 12.02 -7.92 4.07
CA GLN A 62 13.33 -8.46 4.45
C GLN A 62 14.20 -8.87 3.25
N GLY A 63 13.72 -8.68 2.01
CA GLY A 63 14.40 -9.11 0.79
C GLY A 63 14.49 -10.64 0.63
N SER A 64 13.72 -11.40 1.42
CA SER A 64 13.68 -12.86 1.35
C SER A 64 12.86 -13.36 0.14
N ALA A 65 12.00 -12.51 -0.40
CA ALA A 65 11.26 -12.73 -1.64
C ALA A 65 11.16 -11.42 -2.45
N PRO A 66 11.17 -11.49 -3.79
CA PRO A 66 10.92 -10.31 -4.60
C PRO A 66 9.46 -9.87 -4.44
N LEU A 67 9.22 -8.56 -4.40
CA LEU A 67 7.87 -8.02 -4.40
C LEU A 67 7.18 -8.32 -5.74
N PRO A 68 6.08 -9.09 -5.75
CA PRO A 68 5.31 -9.28 -6.98
C PRO A 68 4.65 -7.97 -7.44
N PRO A 69 4.46 -7.77 -8.75
CA PRO A 69 3.76 -6.60 -9.25
C PRO A 69 2.31 -6.56 -8.75
N PRO A 70 1.77 -5.38 -8.41
CA PRO A 70 0.38 -5.23 -8.02
C PRO A 70 -0.55 -5.51 -9.19
N ASN A 71 -1.71 -6.09 -8.89
CA ASN A 71 -2.78 -6.27 -9.85
C ASN A 71 -3.48 -4.93 -10.12
N LEU A 72 -2.90 -4.13 -11.02
CA LEU A 72 -3.46 -2.85 -11.43
C LEU A 72 -4.88 -2.99 -11.99
N GLY A 73 -5.23 -4.11 -12.63
CA GLY A 73 -6.59 -4.35 -13.12
C GLY A 73 -7.62 -4.34 -11.98
N MET A 74 -7.30 -4.95 -10.85
CA MET A 74 -8.13 -4.93 -9.64
C MET A 74 -8.19 -3.53 -9.01
N LEU A 75 -7.05 -2.85 -8.89
CA LEU A 75 -6.96 -1.54 -8.26
C LEU A 75 -7.68 -0.44 -9.06
N ARG A 76 -7.62 -0.50 -10.40
CA ARG A 76 -8.29 0.46 -11.29
C ARG A 76 -9.81 0.48 -11.12
N ALA A 77 -10.42 -0.66 -10.81
CA ALA A 77 -11.86 -0.74 -10.55
C ALA A 77 -12.29 0.07 -9.30
N HIS A 78 -11.33 0.42 -8.44
CA HIS A 78 -11.54 1.10 -7.16
C HIS A 78 -10.60 2.30 -7.00
N ARG A 79 -10.31 2.99 -8.10
CA ARG A 79 -9.30 4.07 -8.17
C ARG A 79 -9.46 5.13 -7.06
N VAL A 80 -10.68 5.58 -6.78
CA VAL A 80 -10.92 6.64 -5.77
C VAL A 80 -10.52 6.16 -4.37
N GLU A 81 -10.91 4.93 -4.03
CA GLU A 81 -10.60 4.28 -2.76
C GLU A 81 -9.11 3.97 -2.64
N VAL A 82 -8.47 3.51 -3.71
CA VAL A 82 -7.03 3.30 -3.78
C VAL A 82 -6.30 4.61 -3.47
N MET A 83 -6.64 5.71 -4.15
CA MET A 83 -6.01 7.02 -3.92
C MET A 83 -6.23 7.54 -2.49
N LYS A 84 -7.41 7.30 -1.89
CA LYS A 84 -7.67 7.64 -0.48
C LYS A 84 -6.77 6.84 0.47
N SER A 85 -6.67 5.53 0.26
CA SER A 85 -5.85 4.67 1.10
C SER A 85 -4.35 4.94 0.95
N VAL A 86 -3.90 5.24 -0.27
CA VAL A 86 -2.51 5.67 -0.54
C VAL A 86 -2.18 6.92 0.24
N ARG A 87 -3.03 7.97 0.14
CA ARG A 87 -2.83 9.21 0.90
C ARG A 87 -2.75 8.95 2.40
N ALA A 88 -3.66 8.13 2.94
CA ALA A 88 -3.65 7.79 4.36
C ALA A 88 -2.34 7.10 4.78
N LEU A 89 -1.81 6.19 3.96
CA LEU A 89 -0.54 5.53 4.24
C LEU A 89 0.64 6.52 4.17
N LEU A 90 0.72 7.37 3.14
CA LEU A 90 1.84 8.32 3.01
C LEU A 90 1.95 9.25 4.22
N VAL A 91 0.80 9.69 4.74
CA VAL A 91 0.72 10.45 6.00
C VAL A 91 1.24 9.64 7.19
N GLN A 92 0.88 8.36 7.30
CA GLN A 92 1.39 7.47 8.36
C GLN A 92 2.90 7.21 8.23
N LEU A 93 3.41 7.07 7.00
CA LEU A 93 4.83 6.87 6.73
C LEU A 93 5.64 8.16 6.91
N GLY A 94 5.00 9.34 6.89
CA GLY A 94 5.68 10.63 7.02
C GLY A 94 6.36 11.10 5.73
N VAL A 95 5.90 10.59 4.58
CA VAL A 95 6.40 10.95 3.24
C VAL A 95 5.80 12.31 2.87
N GLY A 96 6.31 13.39 3.45
CA GLY A 96 5.70 14.72 3.33
C GLY A 96 6.17 15.54 2.12
N ALA A 97 7.42 15.41 1.70
CA ALA A 97 7.97 16.21 0.59
C ALA A 97 7.55 15.66 -0.79
N ASP A 98 7.42 14.34 -0.89
CA ASP A 98 7.16 13.63 -2.15
C ASP A 98 5.71 13.14 -2.26
N GLU A 99 4.83 13.48 -1.31
CA GLU A 99 3.44 12.99 -1.24
C GLU A 99 2.68 13.29 -2.55
N ASP A 100 2.73 14.56 -2.99
CA ASP A 100 1.96 15.01 -4.15
C ASP A 100 2.50 14.43 -5.46
N ASP A 101 3.82 14.24 -5.56
CA ASP A 101 4.46 13.62 -6.73
C ASP A 101 4.08 12.14 -6.83
N ILE A 102 4.18 11.41 -5.72
CA ILE A 102 3.74 10.01 -5.61
C ILE A 102 2.26 9.88 -6.00
N LEU A 103 1.39 10.75 -5.49
CA LEU A 103 -0.03 10.70 -5.79
C LEU A 103 -0.33 11.02 -7.26
N SER A 104 0.44 11.94 -7.86
CA SER A 104 0.34 12.28 -9.28
C SER A 104 0.73 11.09 -10.15
N GLU A 105 1.86 10.44 -9.86
CA GLU A 105 2.34 9.25 -10.56
C GLU A 105 1.35 8.07 -10.46
N LEU A 106 0.85 7.80 -9.25
CA LEU A 106 -0.14 6.75 -9.03
C LEU A 106 -1.47 7.04 -9.74
N SER A 107 -1.90 8.30 -9.73
CA SER A 107 -3.08 8.74 -10.47
C SER A 107 -2.92 8.49 -11.98
N ALA A 108 -1.73 8.74 -12.55
CA ALA A 108 -1.45 8.46 -13.96
C ALA A 108 -1.36 6.95 -14.27
N LEU A 109 -0.74 6.17 -13.37
CA LEU A 109 -0.59 4.71 -13.51
C LEU A 109 -1.95 3.98 -13.50
N LEU A 110 -2.87 4.45 -12.66
CA LEU A 110 -4.22 3.90 -12.54
C LEU A 110 -5.15 4.38 -13.67
N GLY A 111 -4.78 5.38 -14.46
CA GLY A 111 -5.61 5.94 -15.53
C GLY A 111 -6.84 6.64 -15.00
#